data_AF-A0A455U826-F1
#
_entry.id   AF-A0A455U826-F1
#
_cell.length_a   1.000
_cell.length_b   1.000
_cell.length_c   1.000
_cell.angle_alpha   90.00
_cell.angle_beta   90.00
_cell.angle_gamma   90.00
#
_symmetry.space_group_name_H-M   'P 1'
#
loop_
_entity.id
_entity.type
_entity.pdbx_description
1 polymer ?
#
loop_
_entity_poly.entity_id
_entity_poly.type
_entity_poly.pdbx_seq_one_letter_code
_entity_poly.pdbx_strand_id
1 'polypeptide(L)' 'MAYSMQAIYAMEPGEVFFTASDVGWVVGHSYIVYAPLLLGCTSVVYEGKPVKTPDAGSFWRLIEEYRVKSFSLPHRLPRD' A
#
# COMPACT_ATOMS: atom_id res chain seq x y z
N MET A 1 -13.24 5.81 6.55
CA MET A 1 -12.08 4.97 6.22
C MET A 1 -12.48 3.76 5.37
N ALA A 2 -13.45 2.92 5.78
CA ALA A 2 -13.93 1.81 4.92
C ALA A 2 -14.60 2.30 3.61
N TYR A 3 -15.46 3.33 3.68
CA TYR A 3 -16.09 3.92 2.49
C TYR A 3 -15.09 4.43 1.45
N SER A 4 -14.01 5.09 1.89
CA SER A 4 -12.98 5.60 0.97
C SER A 4 -12.22 4.49 0.25
N MET A 5 -12.09 3.30 0.86
CA MET A 5 -11.46 2.14 0.20
C MET A 5 -12.28 1.63 -0.99
N GLN A 6 -13.61 1.58 -0.85
CA GLN A 6 -14.51 1.23 -1.95
C GLN A 6 -14.60 2.37 -2.97
N ALA A 7 -14.85 3.60 -2.52
CA ALA A 7 -15.15 4.72 -3.41
C ALA A 7 -13.95 5.25 -4.20
N ILE A 8 -12.74 5.21 -3.61
CA ILE A 8 -11.52 5.77 -4.23
C ILE A 8 -10.63 4.67 -4.80
N TYR A 9 -10.47 3.56 -4.07
CA TYR A 9 -9.53 2.50 -4.42
C TYR A 9 -10.22 1.25 -5.01
N ALA A 10 -11.56 1.26 -5.14
CA ALA A 10 -12.36 0.16 -5.69
C ALA A 10 -12.06 -1.20 -5.02
N MET A 11 -11.79 -1.18 -3.72
CA MET A 11 -11.44 -2.36 -2.94
C MET A 11 -12.69 -3.06 -2.39
N GLU A 12 -12.63 -4.38 -2.37
CA GLU A 12 -13.60 -5.30 -1.77
C GLU A 12 -12.93 -6.14 -0.67
N PRO A 13 -13.71 -6.71 0.27
CA PRO A 13 -13.17 -7.59 1.30
C PRO A 13 -12.38 -8.77 0.70
N GLY A 14 -11.27 -9.14 1.34
CA GLY A 14 -10.38 -10.22 0.90
C GLY A 14 -9.33 -9.81 -0.15
N GLU A 15 -9.44 -8.62 -0.74
CA GLU A 15 -8.47 -8.14 -1.71
C GLU A 15 -7.21 -7.56 -1.05
N VAL A 16 -6.11 -7.52 -1.81
CA VAL A 16 -4.81 -7.07 -1.31
C VAL A 16 -4.57 -5.60 -1.69
N PHE A 17 -4.32 -4.77 -0.69
CA PHE A 17 -4.02 -3.35 -0.82
C PHE A 17 -2.57 -3.06 -0.43
N PHE A 18 -1.88 -2.24 -1.21
CA PHE A 18 -0.52 -1.81 -0.90
C PHE A 18 -0.39 -0.28 -0.98
N THR A 19 0.10 0.34 0.09
CA THR A 19 0.50 1.75 0.09
C THR A 19 1.96 1.87 0.49
N ALA A 20 2.76 2.47 -0.38
CA ALA A 20 4.16 2.77 -0.11
C ALA A 20 4.28 4.04 0.77
N SER A 21 4.05 3.89 2.07
CA SER A 21 4.22 4.93 3.10
C SER A 21 4.74 4.29 4.39
N ASP A 22 5.22 5.09 5.34
CA ASP A 22 5.48 4.62 6.70
C ASP A 22 4.28 4.78 7.60
N VAL A 23 4.16 3.87 8.58
CA VAL A 23 3.17 3.97 9.67
C VAL A 23 3.31 5.27 10.45
N GLY A 24 4.47 5.91 10.50
CA GLY A 24 4.66 7.20 11.18
C GLY A 24 3.89 8.37 10.54
N TRP A 25 3.42 8.23 9.30
CA TRP A 25 2.65 9.27 8.61
C TRP A 25 1.14 9.00 8.68
N VAL A 26 0.35 10.06 8.44
CA VAL A 26 -1.13 9.97 8.38
C VAL A 26 -1.61 8.96 7.34
N VAL A 27 -0.88 8.86 6.21
CA VAL A 27 -1.17 7.89 5.15
C VAL A 27 -0.96 6.46 5.64
N GLY A 28 0.07 6.21 6.44
CA GLY A 28 0.33 4.89 7.01
C GLY A 28 -0.75 4.45 7.99
N HIS A 29 -1.11 5.29 8.96
CA HIS A 29 -2.21 4.98 9.87
C HIS A 29 -3.51 4.71 9.11
N SER A 30 -3.85 5.60 8.16
CA SER A 30 -5.12 5.54 7.45
C SER A 30 -5.21 4.35 6.51
N TYR A 31 -4.17 4.09 5.71
CA TYR A 31 -4.25 3.20 4.54
C TYR A 31 -3.31 1.99 4.59
N ILE A 32 -2.44 1.87 5.60
CA ILE A 32 -1.74 0.61 5.90
C ILE A 32 -2.50 -0.16 6.98
N VAL A 33 -3.01 0.52 8.01
CA VAL A 33 -3.66 -0.14 9.15
C VAL A 33 -5.17 -0.02 9.11
N TYR A 34 -5.71 1.18 9.35
CA TYR A 34 -7.15 1.29 9.67
C TYR A 34 -8.06 0.95 8.50
N ALA A 35 -7.92 1.59 7.34
CA ALA A 35 -8.89 1.45 6.26
C ALA A 35 -8.92 0.03 5.64
N PRO A 36 -7.78 -0.62 5.33
CA PRO A 36 -7.79 -1.99 4.77
C PRO A 36 -8.34 -2.99 5.78
N LEU A 37 -7.89 -2.93 7.04
CA LEU A 37 -8.32 -3.90 8.06
C LEU A 37 -9.79 -3.72 8.46
N LEU A 38 -10.29 -2.48 8.49
CA LEU A 38 -11.71 -2.22 8.74
C LEU A 38 -12.61 -2.69 7.59
N LEU A 39 -12.13 -2.69 6.35
CA LEU A 39 -12.87 -3.23 5.20
C LEU A 39 -12.75 -4.76 5.07
N GLY A 40 -11.81 -5.39 5.77
CA GLY A 40 -11.51 -6.81 5.64
C GLY A 40 -10.58 -7.13 4.46
N CYS A 41 -9.81 -6.16 3.99
CA CYS A 41 -8.75 -6.35 3.00
C CYS A 41 -7.45 -6.84 3.67
N THR A 42 -6.58 -7.46 2.88
CA THR A 42 -5.20 -7.74 3.28
C THR A 42 -4.34 -6.51 3.00
N SER A 43 -3.52 -6.09 3.96
CA SER A 43 -2.61 -4.94 3.83
C SER A 43 -1.16 -5.39 3.75
N VAL A 44 -0.38 -4.79 2.85
CA VAL A 44 1.06 -5.04 2.72
C VAL A 44 1.86 -4.00 3.50
N VAL A 45 2.64 -4.47 4.47
CA VAL A 45 3.66 -3.68 5.15
C VAL A 45 5.01 -3.98 4.49
N TYR A 46 5.64 -2.97 3.92
CA TYR A 46 6.95 -3.09 3.28
C TYR A 46 8.02 -2.38 4.09
N GLU A 47 9.04 -3.13 4.51
CA GLU A 47 10.22 -2.59 5.14
C GLU A 47 11.37 -2.57 4.14
N GLY A 48 11.70 -1.38 3.62
CA GLY A 48 12.74 -1.22 2.62
C GLY A 48 12.64 0.11 1.87
N LYS A 49 13.45 0.26 0.83
CA LYS A 49 13.42 1.42 -0.06
C LYS A 49 12.87 1.06 -1.44
N PRO A 50 12.18 1.99 -2.12
CA PRO A 50 11.66 1.79 -3.48
C PRO A 50 12.75 1.44 -4.50
N VAL A 51 13.99 1.87 -4.25
CA VAL A 51 15.18 1.56 -5.04
C VAL A 51 16.28 1.11 -4.09
N LYS A 52 17.24 0.32 -4.60
CA LYS A 52 18.40 -0.20 -3.84
C LYS A 52 18.04 -1.24 -2.77
N THR A 53 16.84 -1.81 -2.80
CA THR A 53 16.43 -2.92 -1.91
C THR A 53 15.62 -3.99 -2.66
N PRO A 54 16.21 -4.77 -3.59
CA PRO A 54 17.57 -4.70 -4.12
C PRO A 54 17.72 -3.81 -5.36
N ASP A 55 16.64 -3.55 -6.11
CA ASP A 55 16.63 -2.76 -7.35
C ASP A 55 15.31 -1.98 -7.51
N ALA A 56 15.16 -1.22 -8.59
CA ALA A 56 13.95 -0.39 -8.82
C ALA A 56 12.68 -1.20 -9.12
N GLY A 57 12.78 -2.52 -9.23
CA GLY A 57 11.65 -3.44 -9.42
C GLY A 57 10.98 -3.91 -8.12
N SER A 58 11.45 -3.50 -6.94
CA SER A 58 10.98 -4.06 -5.66
C SER A 58 9.47 -3.95 -5.45
N PHE A 59 8.86 -2.80 -5.75
CA PHE A 59 7.40 -2.67 -5.63
C PHE A 59 6.64 -3.51 -6.63
N TRP A 60 7.13 -3.61 -7.87
CA TRP A 60 6.48 -4.41 -8.90
C TRP A 60 6.50 -5.90 -8.58
N ARG A 61 7.61 -6.40 -8.01
CA ARG A 61 7.70 -7.78 -7.54
C ARG A 61 6.70 -8.08 -6.44
N LEU A 62 6.56 -7.18 -5.46
CA LEU A 62 5.56 -7.34 -4.40
C LEU A 62 4.13 -7.32 -4.94
N ILE A 63 3.85 -6.44 -5.90
CA ILE A 63 2.53 -6.35 -6.54
C ILE A 63 2.20 -7.66 -7.25
N GLU A 64 3.15 -8.24 -7.98
CA GLU A 64 3.00 -9.53 -8.66
C GLU A 64 2.87 -10.70 -7.68
N GLU A 65 3.77 -10.79 -6.69
CA GLU A 65 3.85 -11.88 -5.72
C GLU A 65 2.59 -11.96 -4.83
N TYR A 66 2.15 -10.82 -4.30
CA TYR A 66 1.00 -10.75 -3.41
C TYR A 66 -0.32 -10.46 -4.14
N ARG A 67 -0.31 -10.37 -5.48
CA ARG A 67 -1.49 -10.05 -6.31
C ARG A 67 -2.22 -8.80 -5.82
N VAL A 68 -1.47 -7.74 -5.61
CA VAL A 68 -2.01 -6.45 -5.15
C VAL A 68 -3.00 -5.92 -6.20
N LYS A 69 -4.23 -5.62 -5.76
CA LYS A 69 -5.26 -5.06 -6.65
C LYS A 69 -5.08 -3.56 -6.87
N SER A 70 -4.76 -2.83 -5.80
CA SER A 70 -4.64 -1.38 -5.83
C SER A 70 -3.39 -0.94 -5.08
N PHE A 71 -2.62 -0.07 -5.73
CA PHE A 71 -1.34 0.45 -5.25
C PHE A 71 -1.38 1.96 -5.17
N SER A 72 -0.97 2.51 -4.01
CA SER A 72 -0.89 3.94 -3.77
C SER A 72 0.54 4.35 -3.42
N LEU A 73 1.01 5.41 -4.08
CA LEU A 73 2.32 6.01 -3.87
C LEU A 73 2.16 7.53 -3.66
N PRO A 74 2.79 8.12 -2.62
CA PRO A 74 2.85 9.57 -2.50
C PRO A 74 3.65 10.19 -3.65
N HIS A 75 3.20 11.35 -4.13
CA HIS A 75 3.75 12.05 -5.31
C HIS A 75 5.23 12.49 -5.18
N ARG A 76 5.84 12.39 -3.99
CA ARG A 76 7.26 12.67 -3.76
C ARG A 76 7.96 11.46 -3.18
N LEU A 77 8.66 10.73 -4.04
CA LEU A 77 9.81 9.95 -3.58
C LEU A 77 10.91 10.94 -3.17
N PRO A 78 11.57 10.75 -2.01
CA PRO A 78 12.81 11.45 -1.72
C PRO A 78 13.76 11.24 -2.91
N ARG A 79 14.19 12.34 -3.55
CA ARG A 79 15.30 12.26 -4.50
C ARG A 79 16.56 12.12 -3.66
N ASP A 80 17.00 10.88 -3.49
CA ASP A 80 18.40 10.59 -3.17
C ASP A 80 19.26 10.93 -4.40
#